data_AF-A0A9E4L156-F1
#
_entry.id   AF-A0A9E4L156-F1
#
_cell.length_a   1.000
_cell.length_b   1.000
_cell.length_c   1.000
_cell.angle_alpha   90.00
_cell.angle_beta   90.00
_cell.angle_gamma   90.00
#
_symmetry.space_group_name_H-M   'P 1'
#
loop_
_entity.id
_entity.type
_entity.pdbx_description
1 polymer ?
#
loop_
_entity_poly.entity_id
_entity_poly.type
_entity_poly.pdbx_seq_one_letter_code
_entity_poly.pdbx_strand_id
1 'polypeptide(L)'
;MIEAPVRDVFAVITDFLADDPTDEELLAYKMPEDLQRRVHHLLDRNGEDELTCEERHELNDFIRANRMITTLKIRTELRMRGLDG
;
A
#
# COMPACT_ATOMS: atom_id res chain seq x y z
N MET A 1 -24.79 12.84 1.43
CA MET A 1 -23.51 12.71 2.17
C MET A 1 -22.41 12.98 1.19
N ILE A 2 -21.53 13.95 1.45
CA ILE A 2 -20.31 14.10 0.65
C ILE A 2 -19.32 13.12 1.28
N GLU A 3 -19.17 11.94 0.68
CA GLU A 3 -18.09 11.05 1.06
C GLU A 3 -16.78 11.81 0.82
N ALA A 4 -15.97 11.95 1.87
CA ALA A 4 -14.64 12.51 1.74
C ALA A 4 -13.90 11.77 0.62
N PRO A 5 -13.03 12.44 -0.16
CA PRO A 5 -12.30 11.78 -1.22
C PRO A 5 -11.61 10.54 -0.63
N VAL A 6 -11.91 9.37 -1.20
CA VAL A 6 -11.29 8.10 -0.81
C VAL A 6 -9.80 8.31 -0.95
N ARG A 7 -9.09 8.26 0.17
CA ARG A 7 -7.65 8.41 0.21
C ARG A 7 -7.04 7.28 -0.63
N ASP A 8 -6.43 7.62 -1.76
CA ASP A 8 -5.85 6.65 -2.68
C ASP A 8 -4.54 6.08 -2.09
N VAL A 9 -4.41 4.76 -2.09
CA VAL A 9 -3.19 4.05 -1.65
C VAL A 9 -1.95 4.50 -2.41
N PHE A 10 -2.09 4.81 -3.71
CA PHE A 10 -0.97 5.29 -4.52
C PHE A 10 -0.56 6.71 -4.16
N ALA A 11 -1.52 7.59 -3.85
CA ALA A 11 -1.22 8.94 -3.38
C ALA A 11 -0.42 8.90 -2.08
N VAL A 12 -0.85 8.08 -1.10
CA VAL A 12 -0.15 7.94 0.19
C VAL A 12 1.28 7.43 0.03
N ILE A 13 1.47 6.41 -0.81
CA ILE A 13 2.82 5.88 -1.06
C ILE A 13 3.67 6.90 -1.82
N THR A 14 3.09 7.62 -2.78
CA THR A 14 3.81 8.63 -3.55
C THR A 14 4.25 9.79 -2.67
N ASP A 15 3.39 10.29 -1.80
CA ASP A 15 3.73 11.33 -0.82
C ASP A 15 4.87 10.86 0.09
N PHE A 16 4.77 9.64 0.62
CA PHE A 16 5.83 9.07 1.46
C PHE A 16 7.18 8.97 0.73
N LEU A 17 7.19 8.59 -0.55
CA LEU A 17 8.42 8.51 -1.35
C LEU A 17 8.93 9.90 -1.78
N ALA A 18 8.04 10.86 -1.99
CA ALA A 18 8.40 12.24 -2.36
C ALA A 18 9.08 12.99 -1.21
N ASP A 19 8.84 12.58 0.04
CA ASP A 19 9.52 13.09 1.24
C ASP A 19 10.98 12.60 1.38
N ASP A 20 11.50 11.84 0.40
CA ASP A 20 12.87 11.28 0.38
C ASP A 20 13.21 10.49 1.66
N PRO A 21 12.44 9.43 1.98
CA PRO A 21 12.60 8.69 3.22
C PRO A 21 13.93 7.95 3.25
N THR A 22 14.54 7.87 4.43
CA THR A 22 15.73 7.06 4.64
C THR A 22 15.45 5.57 4.40
N ASP A 23 16.51 4.78 4.21
CA ASP A 23 16.38 3.33 4.05
C ASP A 23 15.71 2.69 5.27
N GLU A 24 16.05 3.15 6.48
CA GLU A 24 15.42 2.70 7.72
C GLU A 24 13.92 3.05 7.76
N GLU A 25 13.53 4.26 7.35
CA GLU A 25 12.12 4.68 7.28
C GLU A 25 11.34 3.91 6.23
N LEU A 26 11.93 3.66 5.06
CA LEU A 26 11.33 2.86 4.00
C LEU A 26 11.11 1.41 4.47
N LEU A 27 12.07 0.82 5.20
CA LEU A 27 11.90 -0.51 5.79
C LEU A 27 10.86 -0.52 6.91
N ALA A 28 10.80 0.53 7.72
CA ALA A 28 9.82 0.70 8.79
C ALA A 28 8.41 1.06 8.28
N TYR A 29 8.27 1.51 7.04
CA TYR A 29 7.01 1.99 6.47
C TYR A 29 5.87 0.99 6.69
N LYS A 30 4.75 1.50 7.19
CA LYS A 30 3.49 0.77 7.28
C LYS A 30 2.41 1.63 6.64
N MET A 31 1.51 0.98 5.92
CA MET A 31 0.32 1.64 5.37
C MET A 31 -0.47 2.31 6.52
N PRO A 32 -1.03 3.51 6.34
CA PRO A 32 -1.86 4.15 7.37
C PRO A 32 -3.02 3.27 7.86
N GLU A 33 -3.40 3.40 9.14
CA GLU A 33 -4.40 2.53 9.77
C GLU A 33 -5.79 2.59 9.13
N ASP A 34 -6.18 3.74 8.59
CA ASP A 34 -7.41 3.91 7.81
C ASP A 34 -7.41 3.04 6.56
N LEU A 35 -6.30 3.04 5.82
CA LEU A 35 -6.11 2.21 4.63
C LEU A 35 -5.98 0.73 4.97
N GLN A 36 -5.31 0.39 6.08
CA GLN A 36 -5.29 -1.00 6.60
C GLN A 36 -6.71 -1.49 6.91
N ARG A 37 -7.51 -0.70 7.63
CA ARG A 37 -8.91 -1.06 7.91
C ARG A 37 -9.74 -1.20 6.64
N ARG A 38 -9.54 -0.32 5.65
CA ARG A 38 -10.25 -0.38 4.37
C ARG A 38 -9.92 -1.66 3.60
N VAL A 39 -8.65 -2.01 3.45
CA VAL A 39 -8.27 -3.25 2.75
C VAL A 39 -8.77 -4.49 3.50
N HIS A 40 -8.74 -4.50 4.84
CA HIS A 40 -9.32 -5.61 5.61
C HIS A 40 -10.82 -5.76 5.34
N HIS A 41 -11.57 -4.66 5.39
CA HIS A 41 -13.00 -4.68 5.07
C HIS A 41 -13.29 -5.17 3.65
N LEU A 42 -12.48 -4.76 2.66
CA LEU A 42 -12.62 -5.20 1.28
C LEU A 42 -12.28 -6.70 1.12
N LEU A 43 -11.27 -7.21 1.85
CA LEU A 43 -10.91 -8.62 1.84
C LEU A 43 -12.01 -9.49 2.46
N ASP A 44 -12.58 -9.07 3.58
CA ASP A 44 -13.68 -9.77 4.24
C ASP A 44 -14.88 -9.90 3.29
N ARG A 45 -15.30 -8.79 2.68
CA ARG A 45 -16.41 -8.78 1.71
C ARG A 45 -16.11 -9.48 0.38
N ASN A 46 -14.85 -9.51 -0.05
CA ASN A 46 -14.44 -10.29 -1.21
C ASN A 46 -14.62 -11.80 -0.97
N GLY A 47 -14.46 -12.27 0.27
CA GLY A 47 -14.73 -13.66 0.64
C GLY A 47 -16.21 -14.06 0.50
N GLU A 48 -17.11 -13.08 0.57
CA GLU A 48 -18.56 -13.24 0.45
C GLU A 48 -19.07 -12.91 -0.99
N ASP A 49 -18.16 -12.56 -1.90
CA ASP A 49 -18.41 -12.09 -3.28
C ASP A 49 -19.34 -10.86 -3.37
N GLU A 50 -19.33 -10.03 -2.32
CA GLU A 50 -20.18 -8.84 -2.16
C GLU A 50 -19.51 -7.54 -2.65
N LEU A 51 -18.36 -7.63 -3.32
CA LEU A 51 -17.67 -6.45 -3.84
C LEU A 51 -18.32 -5.93 -5.11
N THR A 52 -18.58 -4.62 -5.11
CA THR A 52 -18.88 -3.87 -6.32
C THR A 52 -17.67 -3.83 -7.26
N CYS A 53 -17.88 -3.45 -8.52
CA CYS A 53 -16.77 -3.30 -9.48
C CYS A 53 -15.73 -2.27 -9.01
N GLU A 54 -16.17 -1.18 -8.39
CA GLU A 54 -15.28 -0.13 -7.87
C GLU A 54 -14.45 -0.64 -6.69
N GLU A 55 -15.08 -1.34 -5.75
CA GLU A 55 -14.40 -1.92 -4.59
C GLU A 55 -13.41 -3.02 -4.99
N ARG A 56 -13.74 -3.79 -6.03
CA ARG A 56 -12.83 -4.77 -6.60
C ARG A 56 -11.64 -4.10 -7.27
N HIS A 57 -11.83 -2.95 -7.91
CA HIS A 57 -10.74 -2.14 -8.45
C HIS A 57 -9.85 -1.62 -7.33
N GLU A 58 -10.45 -1.04 -6.28
CA GLU A 58 -9.75 -0.53 -5.10
C GLU A 58 -8.93 -1.64 -4.41
N LEU A 59 -9.50 -2.83 -4.23
CA LEU A 59 -8.78 -3.98 -3.67
C LEU A 59 -7.58 -4.39 -4.54
N ASN A 60 -7.73 -4.35 -5.87
CA ASN A 60 -6.62 -4.63 -6.78
C ASN A 60 -5.51 -3.57 -6.66
N ASP A 61 -5.85 -2.31 -6.43
CA ASP A 61 -4.89 -1.24 -6.23
C ASP A 61 -4.11 -1.43 -4.93
N PHE A 62 -4.78 -1.80 -3.83
CA PHE A 62 -4.11 -2.20 -2.58
C PHE A 62 -3.11 -3.34 -2.80
N ILE A 63 -3.50 -4.38 -3.54
CA ILE A 63 -2.62 -5.53 -3.83
C ILE A 63 -1.39 -5.09 -4.63
N ARG A 64 -1.58 -4.26 -5.66
CA ARG A 64 -0.49 -3.73 -6.50
C ARG A 64 0.47 -2.85 -5.71
N ALA A 65 -0.07 -1.92 -4.95
CA ALA A 65 0.67 -1.02 -4.08
C ALA A 65 1.50 -1.79 -3.03
N ASN A 66 0.90 -2.77 -2.34
CA ASN A 66 1.59 -3.58 -1.34
C ASN A 66 2.74 -4.39 -1.95
N ARG A 67 2.53 -4.97 -3.14
CA ARG A 67 3.58 -5.70 -3.87
C ARG A 67 4.74 -4.77 -4.25
N MET A 68 4.45 -3.55 -4.69
CA MET A 68 5.46 -2.55 -5.01
C MET A 68 6.30 -2.20 -3.78
N ILE A 69 5.67 -1.84 -2.65
CA ILE A 69 6.35 -1.53 -1.40
C ILE A 69 7.20 -2.71 -0.90
N THR A 70 6.68 -3.93 -0.95
CA THR A 70 7.43 -5.12 -0.54
C THR A 70 8.68 -5.30 -1.42
N THR A 71 8.55 -5.09 -2.72
CA THR A 71 9.70 -5.17 -3.66
C THR A 71 10.72 -4.08 -3.37
N LEU A 72 10.27 -2.84 -3.10
CA LEU A 72 11.13 -1.73 -2.69
C LEU A 72 11.92 -2.09 -1.42
N LYS A 73 11.25 -2.57 -0.37
CA LYS A 73 11.90 -2.99 0.87
C LYS A 73 12.95 -4.06 0.66
N ILE A 74 12.64 -5.10 -0.13
CA ILE A 74 13.61 -6.17 -0.45
C ILE A 74 14.84 -5.58 -1.13
N ARG A 75 14.67 -4.70 -2.12
CA ARG A 75 15.79 -4.05 -2.82
C ARG A 75 16.61 -3.18 -1.87
N THR A 76 15.95 -2.45 -0.97
CA THR A 76 16.62 -1.65 0.06
C THR A 76 17.44 -2.52 1.01
N GLU A 77 16.88 -3.63 1.52
CA GLU A 77 17.63 -4.57 2.35
C GLU A 77 18.85 -5.16 1.63
N LEU A 78 18.71 -5.52 0.35
CA LEU A 78 19.82 -6.06 -0.44
C LEU A 78 20.92 -5.02 -0.62
N ARG A 79 20.56 -3.78 -0.97
CA ARG A 79 21.50 -2.65 -1.11
C ARG A 79 22.22 -2.36 0.21
N MET A 80 21.50 -2.29 1.33
CA MET A 80 22.11 -2.07 2.66
C MET A 80 23.07 -3.19 3.05
N ARG A 81 22.88 -4.41 2.57
CA ARG A 81 23.76 -5.56 2.78
C ARG A 81 24.90 -5.66 1.76
N GLY A 82 24.94 -4.79 0.75
CA GLY A 82 25.91 -4.85 -0.36
C GLY A 82 25.70 -6.07 -1.27
N LEU A 83 24.47 -6.57 -1.36
CA LEU A 83 24.07 -7.74 -2.15
C LEU A 83 23.26 -7.34 -3.40
N ASP A 84 23.25 -6.07 -3.77
CA ASP A 84 22.63 -5.57 -5.00
C ASP A 84 23.61 -5.61 -6.19
N GLY A 85 24.09 -6.82 -6.51
CA GLY A 85 24.95 -7.10 -7.68
C GLY A 85 24.25 -7.95 -8.73
#